data_AF-A0A328FCS3-F1
#
_entry.id   AF-A0A328FCS3-F1
#
_cell.length_a   1.000
_cell.length_b   1.000
_cell.length_c   1.000
_cell.angle_alpha   90.00
_cell.angle_beta   90.00
_cell.angle_gamma   90.00
#
_symmetry.space_group_name_H-M   'P 1'
#
loop_
_entity.id
_entity.type
_entity.pdbx_description
1 polymer ?
#
loop_
_entity_poly.entity_id
_entity_poly.type
_entity_poly.pdbx_seq_one_letter_code
_entity_poly.pdbx_strand_id
1 'polypeptide(L)'
;MGISTQMCNYTQKHITAKEKSWDRQAAALDSPAYRITLTDPLGMAKPWNMGKGQGSQGQEGFYTKEEVKDLIPTLSAKNAQGRNIFITPIDEDHHYLVLDDSSAAQVDELKQHGFKPALTQESSPGNVQAIFKIPRVKNSVTEQKAANNVVQRLNKEFGDPNFSGVIHPFRMAGFTNPKPKHKDRNGNFPFVQIKTAQGGLCERMAQAMENPRIEKATVTRKAIIKAVAEEKKQVNGLTSAEHAFCRAWHKVKGLAVAKGWPLDNSKIDFRACKELLGRYRKEIVKAALVKVSPSIETRHSDLKDYAHRTVERADQERIQEQAKSKKQRRGMSMGGR
;
A
#
# COMPACT_ATOMS: atom_id res chain seq x y z
N MET A 1 -1.53 35.77 -43.96
CA MET A 1 -1.25 34.31 -44.05
C MET A 1 -0.49 33.73 -42.84
N GLY A 2 0.23 34.51 -42.00
CA GLY A 2 1.04 33.96 -40.89
C GLY A 2 0.29 33.44 -39.65
N ILE A 3 -0.87 34.00 -39.31
CA ILE A 3 -1.60 33.66 -38.06
C ILE A 3 -2.29 32.28 -38.17
N SER A 4 -2.84 31.95 -39.35
CA SER A 4 -3.51 30.66 -39.60
C SER A 4 -2.52 29.49 -39.55
N THR A 5 -1.34 29.64 -40.15
CA THR A 5 -0.29 28.60 -40.12
C THR A 5 0.30 28.41 -38.72
N GLN A 6 0.50 29.48 -37.95
CA GLN A 6 0.94 29.37 -36.55
C GLN A 6 -0.09 28.68 -35.67
N MET A 7 -1.38 29.05 -35.76
CA MET A 7 -2.45 28.41 -35.00
C MET A 7 -2.60 26.92 -35.37
N CYS A 8 -2.50 26.57 -36.67
CA CYS A 8 -2.50 25.18 -37.13
C CYS A 8 -1.32 24.37 -36.53
N ASN A 9 -0.12 24.95 -36.51
CA ASN A 9 1.07 24.31 -35.95
C ASN A 9 1.01 24.11 -34.42
N TYR A 10 0.46 25.06 -33.66
CA TYR A 10 0.25 24.89 -32.22
C TYR A 10 -0.85 23.86 -31.92
N THR A 11 -1.88 23.81 -32.77
CA THR A 11 -2.96 22.82 -32.69
C THR A 11 -2.39 21.41 -32.87
N GLN A 12 -1.48 21.22 -33.82
CA GLN A 12 -0.84 19.92 -34.02
C GLN A 12 0.06 19.51 -32.84
N LYS A 13 0.88 20.44 -32.30
CA LYS A 13 1.86 20.12 -31.25
C LYS A 13 1.23 19.65 -29.93
N HIS A 14 0.14 20.28 -29.49
CA HIS A 14 -0.49 19.90 -28.22
C HIS A 14 -1.24 18.55 -28.34
N ILE A 15 -1.81 18.25 -29.51
CA ILE A 15 -2.40 16.94 -29.80
C ILE A 15 -1.32 15.86 -29.77
N THR A 16 -0.19 16.07 -30.47
CA THR A 16 0.94 15.14 -30.45
C THR A 16 1.50 14.90 -29.05
N ALA A 17 1.52 15.91 -28.16
CA ALA A 17 1.95 15.73 -26.78
C ALA A 17 0.97 14.85 -25.96
N LYS A 18 -0.34 14.99 -26.21
CA LYS A 18 -1.37 14.14 -25.61
C LYS A 18 -1.31 12.71 -26.13
N GLU A 19 -1.11 12.53 -27.43
CA GLU A 19 -0.87 11.23 -28.06
C GLU A 19 0.33 10.51 -27.45
N LYS A 20 1.46 11.20 -27.27
CA LYS A 20 2.65 10.62 -26.60
C LYS A 20 2.37 10.24 -25.14
N SER A 21 1.59 11.05 -24.43
CA SER A 21 1.19 10.75 -23.06
C SER A 21 0.28 9.52 -23.01
N TRP A 22 -0.66 9.42 -23.95
CA TRP A 22 -1.53 8.27 -24.12
C TRP A 22 -0.75 7.02 -24.47
N ASP A 23 0.13 7.06 -25.48
CA ASP A 23 0.95 5.91 -25.89
C ASP A 23 1.71 5.32 -24.70
N ARG A 24 2.29 6.19 -23.85
CA ARG A 24 3.02 5.78 -22.65
C ARG A 24 2.09 5.26 -21.55
N GLN A 25 0.91 5.85 -21.36
CA GLN A 25 -0.08 5.39 -20.39
C GLN A 25 -0.65 4.02 -20.79
N ALA A 26 -1.09 3.90 -22.04
CA ALA A 26 -1.66 2.69 -22.61
C ALA A 26 -0.65 1.55 -22.65
N ALA A 27 0.62 1.80 -22.99
CA ALA A 27 1.66 0.78 -22.97
C ALA A 27 1.92 0.23 -21.55
N ALA A 28 1.85 1.06 -20.51
CA ALA A 28 1.99 0.60 -19.13
C ALA A 28 0.76 -0.19 -18.65
N LEU A 29 -0.44 0.19 -19.09
CA LEU A 29 -1.67 -0.51 -18.71
C LEU A 29 -1.84 -1.83 -19.49
N ASP A 30 -1.47 -1.83 -20.77
CA ASP A 30 -1.54 -2.99 -21.66
C ASP A 30 -2.90 -3.68 -21.57
N SER A 31 -3.97 -2.89 -21.74
CA SER A 31 -5.36 -3.35 -21.69
C SER A 31 -5.86 -3.52 -23.11
N PRO A 32 -6.64 -4.58 -23.43
CA PRO A 32 -7.14 -4.80 -24.78
C PRO A 32 -8.16 -3.72 -25.19
N ALA A 33 -8.94 -3.22 -24.23
CA ALA A 33 -9.92 -2.18 -24.49
C ALA A 33 -10.04 -1.19 -23.32
N TYR A 34 -10.67 -0.04 -23.60
CA TYR A 34 -10.88 1.05 -22.67
C TYR A 34 -12.29 1.62 -22.79
N ARG A 35 -12.89 1.94 -21.65
CA ARG A 35 -14.05 2.83 -21.55
C ARG A 35 -13.55 4.26 -21.34
N ILE A 36 -14.14 5.22 -22.06
CA ILE A 36 -13.87 6.65 -21.90
C ILE A 36 -15.05 7.34 -21.23
N THR A 37 -14.78 7.98 -20.08
CA THR A 37 -15.80 8.70 -19.30
C THR A 37 -15.45 10.18 -19.20
N LEU A 38 -16.39 11.04 -19.58
CA LEU A 38 -16.30 12.48 -19.42
C LEU A 38 -17.17 12.92 -18.25
N THR A 39 -16.63 13.74 -17.35
CA THR A 39 -17.42 14.28 -16.23
C THR A 39 -17.36 15.79 -16.16
N ASP A 40 -18.41 16.37 -15.57
CA ASP A 40 -18.42 17.75 -15.15
C ASP A 40 -17.46 17.98 -13.96
N PRO A 41 -16.68 19.07 -13.94
CA PRO A 41 -15.71 19.34 -12.88
C PRO A 41 -16.33 19.62 -11.52
N LEU A 42 -17.59 20.08 -11.49
CA LEU A 42 -18.35 20.31 -10.27
C LEU A 42 -19.22 19.10 -9.89
N GLY A 43 -19.26 18.06 -10.73
CA GLY A 43 -20.10 16.88 -10.51
C GLY A 43 -21.60 17.14 -10.66
N MET A 44 -21.99 18.29 -11.23
CA MET A 44 -23.42 18.66 -11.34
C MET A 44 -24.12 17.96 -12.49
N ALA A 45 -23.39 17.59 -13.55
CA ALA A 45 -23.94 16.86 -14.68
C ALA A 45 -23.62 15.36 -14.58
N LYS A 46 -24.52 14.53 -15.12
CA LYS A 46 -24.31 13.08 -15.20
C LYS A 46 -23.03 12.78 -15.99
N PRO A 47 -22.21 11.81 -15.54
CA PRO A 47 -21.08 11.31 -16.32
C PRO A 47 -21.54 10.86 -17.71
N TRP A 48 -20.79 11.27 -18.72
CA TRP A 48 -21.02 10.83 -20.10
C TRP A 48 -20.00 9.76 -20.46
N ASN A 49 -20.49 8.54 -20.60
CA ASN A 49 -19.74 7.46 -21.22
C ASN A 49 -19.85 7.57 -22.74
N MET A 50 -18.72 7.80 -23.42
CA MET A 50 -18.72 7.98 -24.88
C MET A 50 -19.08 6.71 -25.64
N GLY A 51 -18.83 5.53 -25.07
CA GLY A 51 -19.17 4.24 -25.67
C GLY A 51 -20.63 3.84 -25.54
N LYS A 52 -21.43 4.58 -24.74
CA LYS A 52 -22.82 4.19 -24.47
C LYS A 52 -23.65 4.18 -25.76
N GLY A 53 -24.22 3.02 -26.10
CA GLY A 53 -25.05 2.83 -27.29
C GLY A 53 -24.26 2.74 -28.61
N GLN A 54 -22.92 2.68 -28.54
CA GLN A 54 -22.04 2.55 -29.71
C GLN A 54 -21.68 1.09 -30.02
N GLY A 55 -21.99 0.15 -29.12
CA GLY A 55 -21.73 -1.28 -29.30
C GLY A 55 -22.88 -2.01 -30.00
N SER A 56 -22.65 -3.28 -30.32
CA SER A 56 -23.66 -4.16 -30.93
C SER A 56 -24.93 -4.22 -30.08
N GLN A 57 -26.09 -4.16 -30.73
CA GLN A 57 -27.41 -4.19 -30.08
C GLN A 57 -27.61 -3.13 -28.97
N GLY A 58 -26.97 -1.96 -29.10
CA GLY A 58 -27.10 -0.86 -28.14
C GLY A 58 -26.32 -1.07 -26.84
N GLN A 59 -25.45 -2.08 -26.78
CA GLN A 59 -24.51 -2.25 -25.68
C GLN A 59 -23.46 -1.12 -25.68
N GLU A 60 -22.68 -1.06 -24.60
CA GLU A 60 -21.55 -0.17 -24.52
C GLU A 60 -20.44 -0.62 -25.48
N GLY A 61 -19.97 0.28 -26.34
CA GLY A 61 -18.75 0.09 -27.11
C GLY A 61 -17.51 0.45 -26.29
N PHE A 62 -16.47 -0.36 -26.41
CA PHE A 62 -15.15 -0.08 -25.86
C PHE A 62 -14.17 0.23 -26.97
N TYR A 63 -13.11 0.96 -26.64
CA TYR A 63 -12.13 1.45 -27.60
C TYR A 63 -10.80 0.76 -27.40
N THR A 64 -10.18 0.30 -28.48
CA THR A 64 -8.79 -0.15 -28.51
C THR A 64 -7.83 1.01 -28.21
N LYS A 65 -6.55 0.71 -27.99
CA LYS A 65 -5.52 1.73 -27.78
C LYS A 65 -5.46 2.74 -28.94
N GLU A 66 -5.56 2.24 -30.17
CA GLU A 66 -5.49 3.02 -31.40
C GLU A 66 -6.76 3.89 -31.55
N GLU A 67 -7.94 3.35 -31.31
CA GLU A 67 -9.19 4.12 -31.36
C GLU A 67 -9.24 5.23 -30.30
N VAL A 68 -8.74 4.97 -29.08
CA VAL A 68 -8.61 6.03 -28.06
C VAL A 68 -7.67 7.13 -28.54
N LYS A 69 -6.59 6.77 -29.25
CA LYS A 69 -5.64 7.74 -29.81
C LYS A 69 -6.32 8.63 -30.84
N ASP A 70 -7.12 8.05 -31.74
CA ASP A 70 -7.88 8.78 -32.76
C ASP A 70 -8.93 9.71 -32.14
N LEU A 71 -9.42 9.40 -30.93
CA LEU A 71 -10.34 10.26 -30.19
C LEU A 71 -9.66 11.46 -29.51
N ILE A 72 -8.34 11.51 -29.40
CA ILE A 72 -7.62 12.57 -28.66
C ILE A 72 -7.98 14.00 -29.10
N PRO A 73 -8.11 14.33 -30.40
CA PRO A 73 -8.58 15.65 -30.83
C PRO A 73 -9.95 16.02 -30.24
N THR A 74 -10.92 15.09 -30.28
CA THR A 74 -12.26 15.28 -29.71
C THR A 74 -12.19 15.43 -28.19
N LEU A 75 -11.43 14.57 -27.51
CA LEU A 75 -11.22 14.66 -26.06
C LEU A 75 -10.53 15.97 -25.66
N SER A 76 -9.61 16.47 -26.49
CA SER A 76 -8.91 17.74 -26.30
C SER A 76 -9.90 18.89 -26.30
N ALA A 77 -10.81 18.93 -27.28
CA ALA A 77 -11.87 19.93 -27.35
C ALA A 77 -12.82 19.85 -26.14
N LYS A 78 -13.22 18.65 -25.72
CA LYS A 78 -14.09 18.46 -24.54
C LYS A 78 -13.40 18.88 -23.24
N ASN A 79 -12.10 18.61 -23.09
CA ASN A 79 -11.32 19.04 -21.95
C ASN A 79 -11.14 20.56 -21.90
N ALA A 80 -10.94 21.21 -23.06
CA ALA A 80 -10.93 22.67 -23.17
C ALA A 80 -12.28 23.30 -22.80
N GLN A 81 -13.39 22.60 -23.05
CA GLN A 81 -14.73 22.96 -22.57
C GLN A 81 -14.96 22.66 -21.07
N GLY A 82 -13.91 22.28 -20.34
CA GLY A 82 -13.94 22.06 -18.90
C GLY A 82 -14.28 20.64 -18.46
N ARG A 83 -14.42 19.67 -19.38
CA ARG A 83 -14.68 18.27 -18.99
C ARG A 83 -13.43 17.58 -18.44
N ASN A 84 -13.62 16.80 -17.39
CA ASN A 84 -12.59 15.84 -16.97
C ASN A 84 -12.59 14.64 -17.93
N ILE A 85 -11.41 14.13 -18.28
CA ILE A 85 -11.26 12.94 -19.12
C ILE A 85 -10.75 11.78 -18.26
N PHE A 86 -11.49 10.68 -18.24
CA PHE A 86 -11.15 9.46 -17.52
C PHE A 86 -11.12 8.26 -18.47
N ILE A 87 -10.29 7.30 -18.12
CA ILE A 87 -10.23 5.98 -18.75
C ILE A 87 -10.56 4.91 -17.72
N THR A 88 -11.14 3.80 -18.16
CA THR A 88 -11.27 2.56 -17.39
C THR A 88 -10.79 1.42 -18.29
N PRO A 89 -9.68 0.74 -17.95
CA PRO A 89 -9.29 -0.49 -18.63
C PRO A 89 -10.40 -1.54 -18.56
N ILE A 90 -10.66 -2.22 -19.68
CA ILE A 90 -11.62 -3.30 -19.80
C ILE A 90 -10.84 -4.52 -20.28
N ASP A 91 -10.68 -5.49 -19.38
CA ASP A 91 -9.84 -6.67 -19.56
C ASP A 91 -10.49 -7.86 -18.83
N GLU A 92 -10.58 -9.00 -19.52
CA GLU A 92 -11.16 -10.24 -18.99
C GLU A 92 -10.19 -11.02 -18.13
N ASP A 93 -8.88 -10.82 -18.33
CA ASP A 93 -7.80 -11.56 -17.68
C ASP A 93 -7.14 -10.78 -16.55
N HIS A 94 -7.36 -9.46 -16.46
CA HIS A 94 -6.72 -8.61 -15.46
C HIS A 94 -7.66 -7.66 -14.72
N HIS A 95 -7.26 -7.32 -13.50
CA HIS A 95 -7.80 -6.18 -12.74
C HIS A 95 -6.79 -5.05 -12.69
N TYR A 96 -7.32 -3.83 -12.56
CA TYR A 96 -6.57 -2.58 -12.48
C TYR A 96 -6.92 -1.85 -11.19
N LEU A 97 -6.22 -2.19 -10.10
CA LEU A 97 -6.49 -1.64 -8.79
C LEU A 97 -5.92 -0.21 -8.72
N VAL A 98 -6.80 0.75 -8.51
CA VAL A 98 -6.43 2.17 -8.41
C VAL A 98 -6.28 2.54 -6.94
N LEU A 99 -5.12 3.06 -6.58
CA LEU A 99 -4.92 3.87 -5.38
C LEU A 99 -5.06 5.34 -5.81
N ASP A 100 -6.10 6.01 -5.34
CA ASP A 100 -6.45 7.39 -5.68
C ASP A 100 -6.13 8.37 -4.54
N ASP A 101 -5.88 9.64 -4.90
CA ASP A 101 -5.62 10.74 -3.95
C ASP A 101 -4.51 10.46 -2.89
N SER A 102 -3.44 9.78 -3.32
CA SER A 102 -2.30 9.45 -2.45
C SER A 102 -1.17 10.47 -2.55
N SER A 103 -0.30 10.56 -1.54
CA SER A 103 0.95 11.32 -1.64
C SER A 103 2.06 10.49 -2.29
N ALA A 104 3.08 11.15 -2.85
CA ALA A 104 4.27 10.47 -3.37
C ALA A 104 4.94 9.58 -2.31
N ALA A 105 5.01 10.05 -1.06
CA ALA A 105 5.59 9.31 0.05
C ALA A 105 4.83 8.00 0.36
N GLN A 106 3.50 8.02 0.32
CA GLN A 106 2.67 6.82 0.52
C GLN A 106 2.85 5.81 -0.62
N VAL A 107 2.93 6.27 -1.86
CA VAL A 107 3.21 5.40 -3.01
C VAL A 107 4.61 4.80 -2.92
N ASP A 108 5.60 5.57 -2.48
CA ASP A 108 6.97 5.09 -2.32
C ASP A 108 7.12 4.12 -1.14
N GLU A 109 6.36 4.32 -0.05
CA GLU A 109 6.23 3.33 1.04
C GLU A 109 5.73 1.98 0.48
N LEU A 110 4.66 1.99 -0.32
CA LEU A 110 4.14 0.76 -0.95
C LEU A 110 5.19 0.08 -1.87
N LYS A 111 5.93 0.86 -2.66
CA LYS A 111 7.01 0.34 -3.52
C LYS A 111 8.14 -0.30 -2.72
N GLN A 112 8.55 0.31 -1.60
CA GLN A 112 9.55 -0.28 -0.68
C GLN A 112 9.07 -1.61 -0.08
N HIS A 113 7.76 -1.86 -0.12
CA HIS A 113 7.15 -3.09 0.32
C HIS A 113 6.86 -4.07 -0.82
N GLY A 114 7.42 -3.84 -2.00
CA GLY A 114 7.30 -4.75 -3.14
C GLY A 114 5.97 -4.66 -3.90
N PHE A 115 5.10 -3.71 -3.55
CA PHE A 115 3.95 -3.39 -4.40
C PHE A 115 4.44 -2.55 -5.58
N LYS A 116 4.38 -3.12 -6.78
CA LYS A 116 4.89 -2.49 -8.01
C LYS A 116 3.72 -1.97 -8.85
N PRO A 117 3.45 -0.65 -8.87
CA PRO A 117 2.44 -0.10 -9.75
C PRO A 117 2.89 -0.24 -11.20
N ALA A 118 1.97 -0.63 -12.09
CA ALA A 118 2.20 -0.59 -13.54
C ALA A 118 2.34 0.87 -14.02
N LEU A 119 1.55 1.76 -13.43
CA LEU A 119 1.50 3.19 -13.73
C LEU A 119 1.40 4.00 -12.43
N THR A 120 2.18 5.08 -12.34
CA THR A 120 1.92 6.17 -11.38
C THR A 120 1.82 7.50 -12.10
N GLN A 121 0.87 8.32 -11.69
CA GLN A 121 0.61 9.63 -12.29
C GLN A 121 0.16 10.64 -11.25
N GLU A 122 0.53 11.90 -11.43
CA GLU A 122 0.04 13.00 -10.61
C GLU A 122 -1.24 13.55 -11.24
N SER A 123 -2.36 13.48 -10.51
CA SER A 123 -3.68 13.91 -10.95
C SER A 123 -3.93 15.41 -10.68
N SER A 124 -3.21 15.96 -9.70
CA SER A 124 -3.10 17.38 -9.36
C SER A 124 -1.88 17.55 -8.44
N PRO A 125 -1.34 18.75 -8.24
CA PRO A 125 -0.12 18.96 -7.45
C PRO A 125 -0.21 18.28 -6.06
N GLY A 126 0.71 17.34 -5.80
CA GLY A 126 0.79 16.58 -4.56
C GLY A 126 -0.11 15.35 -4.46
N ASN A 127 -1.03 15.14 -5.41
CA ASN A 127 -1.95 14.01 -5.42
C ASN A 127 -1.60 13.04 -6.55
N VAL A 128 -1.24 11.82 -6.18
CA VAL A 128 -0.75 10.75 -7.03
C VAL A 128 -1.78 9.63 -7.09
N GLN A 129 -2.02 9.14 -8.31
CA GLN A 129 -2.71 7.88 -8.58
C GLN A 129 -1.67 6.80 -8.87
N ALA A 130 -1.83 5.62 -8.27
CA ALA A 130 -1.03 4.43 -8.58
C ALA A 130 -1.96 3.30 -9.03
N ILE A 131 -1.66 2.69 -10.17
CA ILE A 131 -2.46 1.63 -10.78
C ILE A 131 -1.65 0.33 -10.70
N PHE A 132 -2.23 -0.69 -10.08
CA PHE A 132 -1.65 -2.03 -9.96
C PHE A 132 -2.42 -2.99 -10.87
N LYS A 133 -1.74 -3.55 -11.88
CA LYS A 133 -2.28 -4.61 -12.73
C LYS A 133 -2.07 -5.96 -12.05
N ILE A 134 -3.12 -6.77 -11.94
CA ILE A 134 -3.04 -8.13 -11.38
C ILE A 134 -3.85 -9.09 -12.26
N PRO A 135 -3.51 -10.39 -12.30
CA PRO A 135 -4.35 -11.38 -12.96
C PRO A 135 -5.69 -11.54 -12.21
N ARG A 136 -6.75 -11.79 -12.98
CA ARG A 136 -8.04 -12.24 -12.46
C ARG A 136 -7.99 -13.71 -12.11
N VAL A 137 -8.69 -14.09 -11.04
CA VAL A 137 -8.88 -15.52 -10.72
C VAL A 137 -10.09 -16.04 -11.48
N LYS A 138 -9.85 -16.85 -12.52
CA LYS A 138 -10.92 -17.45 -13.33
C LYS A 138 -11.77 -18.41 -12.48
N ASN A 139 -13.05 -18.54 -12.86
CA ASN A 139 -14.01 -19.48 -12.26
C ASN A 139 -14.30 -19.29 -10.76
N SER A 140 -14.10 -18.09 -10.22
CA SER A 140 -14.42 -17.77 -8.82
C SER A 140 -15.53 -16.72 -8.72
N VAL A 141 -16.66 -17.11 -8.12
CA VAL A 141 -17.82 -16.22 -7.91
C VAL A 141 -17.56 -15.11 -6.88
N THR A 142 -16.52 -15.25 -6.05
CA THR A 142 -16.16 -14.27 -5.01
C THR A 142 -15.01 -13.35 -5.39
N GLU A 143 -14.37 -13.58 -6.55
CA GLU A 143 -13.15 -12.90 -7.00
C GLU A 143 -13.34 -11.37 -7.06
N GLN A 144 -14.38 -10.91 -7.75
CA GLN A 144 -14.68 -9.50 -7.89
C GLN A 144 -14.91 -8.81 -6.54
N LYS A 145 -15.57 -9.51 -5.60
CA LYS A 145 -15.80 -9.00 -4.25
C LYS A 145 -14.50 -8.90 -3.46
N ALA A 146 -13.60 -9.87 -3.60
CA ALA A 146 -12.27 -9.82 -3.00
C ALA A 146 -11.46 -8.64 -3.56
N ALA A 147 -11.47 -8.45 -4.87
CA ALA A 147 -10.83 -7.31 -5.53
C ALA A 147 -11.35 -5.96 -5.07
N ASN A 148 -12.68 -5.82 -4.94
CA ASN A 148 -13.30 -4.62 -4.38
C ASN A 148 -12.85 -4.37 -2.93
N ASN A 149 -12.78 -5.40 -2.09
CA ASN A 149 -12.33 -5.26 -0.70
C ASN A 149 -10.88 -4.81 -0.61
N VAL A 150 -9.99 -5.39 -1.43
CA VAL A 150 -8.57 -5.02 -1.45
C VAL A 150 -8.41 -3.56 -1.84
N VAL A 151 -9.07 -3.11 -2.92
CA VAL A 151 -8.95 -1.71 -3.38
C VAL A 151 -9.53 -0.73 -2.36
N GLN A 152 -10.66 -1.04 -1.73
CA GLN A 152 -11.27 -0.18 -0.70
C GLN A 152 -10.35 -0.03 0.50
N ARG A 153 -9.77 -1.13 0.97
CA ARG A 153 -8.87 -1.10 2.12
C ARG A 153 -7.58 -0.36 1.77
N LEU A 154 -7.00 -0.60 0.59
CA LEU A 154 -5.80 0.10 0.11
C LEU A 154 -6.02 1.62 0.12
N ASN A 155 -7.15 2.08 -0.42
CA ASN A 155 -7.47 3.51 -0.46
C ASN A 155 -7.83 4.09 0.90
N LYS A 156 -8.51 3.34 1.78
CA LYS A 156 -8.80 3.78 3.16
C LYS A 156 -7.55 4.17 3.95
N GLU A 157 -6.40 3.65 3.55
CA GLU A 157 -5.17 3.80 4.31
C GLU A 157 -4.10 4.65 3.63
N PHE A 158 -4.02 4.55 2.31
CA PHE A 158 -2.99 5.22 1.53
C PHE A 158 -3.56 6.28 0.58
N GLY A 159 -4.89 6.43 0.46
CA GLY A 159 -5.54 7.25 -0.56
C GLY A 159 -6.91 7.79 -0.13
N ASP A 160 -7.86 7.89 -1.08
CA ASP A 160 -9.23 8.36 -0.83
C ASP A 160 -10.09 7.31 -0.10
N PRO A 161 -10.49 7.52 1.16
CA PRO A 161 -11.29 6.55 1.91
C PRO A 161 -12.67 6.23 1.33
N ASN A 162 -13.17 7.04 0.39
CA ASN A 162 -14.44 6.83 -0.29
C ASN A 162 -14.31 6.05 -1.61
N PHE A 163 -13.08 5.73 -2.03
CA PHE A 163 -12.84 5.00 -3.27
C PHE A 163 -13.43 3.58 -3.19
N SER A 164 -14.16 3.17 -4.22
CA SER A 164 -14.87 1.89 -4.20
C SER A 164 -14.88 1.20 -5.55
N GLY A 165 -14.65 -0.11 -5.55
CA GLY A 165 -14.74 -0.94 -6.75
C GLY A 165 -13.43 -1.03 -7.53
N VAL A 166 -13.10 -2.23 -8.00
CA VAL A 166 -11.88 -2.48 -8.77
C VAL A 166 -12.01 -2.07 -10.24
N ILE A 167 -13.23 -2.02 -10.78
CA ILE A 167 -13.50 -1.46 -12.11
C ILE A 167 -13.89 0.01 -11.91
N HIS A 168 -12.89 0.89 -11.95
CA HIS A 168 -13.09 2.30 -11.64
C HIS A 168 -12.37 3.21 -12.64
N PRO A 169 -13.01 4.30 -13.12
CA PRO A 169 -12.32 5.31 -13.91
C PRO A 169 -11.20 6.03 -13.13
N PHE A 170 -10.07 6.26 -13.79
CA PHE A 170 -8.98 7.12 -13.34
C PHE A 170 -8.53 8.08 -14.45
N ARG A 171 -7.70 9.08 -14.10
CA ARG A 171 -7.42 10.20 -15.01
C ARG A 171 -6.65 9.76 -16.25
N MET A 172 -7.00 10.30 -17.40
CA MET A 172 -6.20 10.16 -18.62
C MET A 172 -5.03 11.16 -18.59
N ALA A 173 -3.80 10.68 -18.80
CA ALA A 173 -2.63 11.53 -18.82
C ALA A 173 -2.61 12.47 -20.04
N GLY A 174 -1.98 13.65 -19.90
CA GLY A 174 -1.91 14.65 -20.97
C GLY A 174 -3.11 15.61 -21.04
N PHE A 175 -4.18 15.35 -20.28
CA PHE A 175 -5.32 16.26 -20.12
C PHE A 175 -5.22 17.06 -18.83
N THR A 176 -5.87 18.22 -18.79
CA THR A 176 -5.94 19.02 -17.56
C THR A 176 -6.97 18.45 -16.59
N ASN A 177 -6.81 18.75 -15.30
CA ASN A 177 -7.80 18.54 -14.27
C ASN A 177 -8.58 19.85 -14.00
N PRO A 178 -9.72 20.09 -14.69
CA PRO A 178 -10.45 21.36 -14.65
C PRO A 178 -11.25 21.61 -13.35
N LYS A 179 -11.00 20.90 -12.25
CA LYS A 179 -11.67 21.20 -10.97
C LYS A 179 -11.19 22.56 -10.44
N PRO A 180 -12.09 23.50 -10.11
CA PRO A 180 -11.71 24.88 -9.73
C PRO A 180 -10.69 24.96 -8.59
N LYS A 181 -10.77 24.05 -7.60
CA LYS A 181 -9.85 23.99 -6.46
C LYS A 181 -8.37 23.74 -6.83
N HIS A 182 -8.09 23.30 -8.05
CA HIS A 182 -6.73 23.02 -8.51
C HIS A 182 -6.15 24.11 -9.40
N LYS A 183 -6.87 25.22 -9.65
CA LYS A 183 -6.32 26.35 -10.41
C LYS A 183 -5.09 26.90 -9.70
N ASP A 184 -4.04 27.15 -10.47
CA ASP A 184 -2.86 27.86 -9.97
C ASP A 184 -3.13 29.38 -9.81
N ARG A 185 -2.11 30.11 -9.34
CA ARG A 185 -2.18 31.58 -9.16
C ARG A 185 -2.43 32.34 -10.47
N ASN A 186 -2.14 31.73 -11.61
CA ASN A 186 -2.33 32.29 -12.95
C ASN A 186 -3.67 31.86 -13.57
N GLY A 187 -4.50 31.10 -12.85
CA GLY A 187 -5.78 30.59 -13.31
C GLY A 187 -5.69 29.33 -14.19
N ASN A 188 -4.51 28.74 -14.36
CA ASN A 188 -4.32 27.53 -15.17
C ASN A 188 -4.65 26.27 -14.39
N PHE A 189 -5.18 25.27 -15.09
CA PHE A 189 -5.41 23.94 -14.53
C PHE A 189 -4.19 23.05 -14.72
N PRO A 190 -3.84 22.20 -13.72
CA PRO A 190 -2.72 21.31 -13.83
C PRO A 190 -3.00 20.18 -14.83
N PHE A 191 -1.96 19.77 -15.54
CA PHE A 191 -2.00 18.56 -16.37
C PHE A 191 -1.83 17.32 -15.52
N VAL A 192 -2.51 16.25 -15.91
CA VAL A 192 -2.28 14.91 -15.37
C VAL A 192 -0.99 14.38 -15.99
N GLN A 193 0.01 14.10 -15.15
CA GLN A 193 1.36 13.77 -15.59
C GLN A 193 1.79 12.38 -15.13
N ILE A 194 2.29 11.56 -16.06
CA ILE A 194 2.88 10.27 -15.75
C ILE A 194 4.19 10.49 -14.98
N LYS A 195 4.29 9.89 -13.80
CA LYS A 195 5.54 9.85 -13.01
C LYS A 195 6.34 8.59 -13.36
N THR A 196 5.70 7.42 -13.36
CA THR A 196 6.30 6.16 -13.79
C THR A 196 5.32 5.35 -14.63
N ALA A 197 5.83 4.64 -15.62
CA ALA A 197 5.05 3.81 -16.55
C ALA A 197 5.88 2.56 -16.86
N GLN A 198 5.99 1.67 -15.87
CA GLN A 198 6.83 0.47 -15.94
C GLN A 198 6.08 -0.71 -16.57
N GLY A 199 4.74 -0.70 -16.49
CA GLY A 199 3.93 -1.84 -16.85
C GLY A 199 4.11 -3.04 -15.92
N GLY A 200 3.69 -4.21 -16.38
CA GLY A 200 3.84 -5.47 -15.67
C GLY A 200 2.81 -5.72 -14.56
N LEU A 201 2.86 -6.93 -14.00
CA LEU A 201 1.96 -7.40 -12.96
C LEU A 201 2.52 -7.11 -11.56
N CYS A 202 1.62 -6.81 -10.62
CA CYS A 202 1.95 -6.68 -9.21
C CYS A 202 1.65 -7.99 -8.46
N GLU A 203 2.64 -8.89 -8.44
CA GLU A 203 2.52 -10.22 -7.79
C GLU A 203 2.10 -10.12 -6.31
N ARG A 204 2.65 -9.16 -5.56
CA ARG A 204 2.31 -8.96 -4.14
C ARG A 204 0.84 -8.56 -3.95
N MET A 205 0.30 -7.76 -4.87
CA MET A 205 -1.12 -7.38 -4.84
C MET A 205 -2.02 -8.57 -5.22
N ALA A 206 -1.58 -9.41 -6.16
CA ALA A 206 -2.28 -10.64 -6.50
C ALA A 206 -2.34 -11.61 -5.30
N GLN A 207 -1.21 -11.82 -4.60
CA GLN A 207 -1.16 -12.63 -3.38
C GLN A 207 -2.08 -12.10 -2.26
N ALA A 208 -2.20 -10.77 -2.14
CA ALA A 208 -3.11 -10.15 -1.17
C ALA A 208 -4.59 -10.46 -1.48
N MET A 209 -4.95 -10.70 -2.74
CA MET A 209 -6.32 -11.10 -3.12
C MET A 209 -6.63 -12.56 -2.78
N GLU A 210 -5.69 -13.47 -3.00
CA GLU A 210 -5.92 -14.92 -2.88
C GLU A 210 -6.03 -15.40 -1.42
N ASN A 211 -5.48 -14.65 -0.46
CA ASN A 211 -5.37 -15.12 0.92
C ASN A 211 -5.94 -14.11 1.95
N PRO A 212 -7.27 -14.05 2.14
CA PRO A 212 -7.92 -13.14 3.08
C PRO A 212 -7.67 -13.45 4.58
N ARG A 213 -6.78 -14.39 4.91
CA ARG A 213 -6.22 -14.54 6.27
C ARG A 213 -4.97 -13.68 6.48
N ILE A 214 -4.25 -13.35 5.40
CA ILE A 214 -3.22 -12.31 5.40
C ILE A 214 -3.86 -10.94 5.68
N GLU A 215 -5.14 -10.78 5.32
CA GLU A 215 -5.92 -9.53 5.32
C GLU A 215 -6.21 -8.87 6.69
N LYS A 216 -6.20 -9.56 7.83
CA LYS A 216 -6.19 -8.86 9.14
C LYS A 216 -4.84 -8.17 9.42
N ALA A 217 -3.82 -8.50 8.64
CA ALA A 217 -2.44 -8.11 8.83
C ALA A 217 -1.79 -7.47 7.58
N THR A 218 -2.54 -7.19 6.50
CA THR A 218 -1.94 -6.63 5.26
C THR A 218 -2.43 -5.26 4.86
N VAL A 219 -3.56 -4.79 5.37
CA VAL A 219 -3.96 -3.45 5.00
C VAL A 219 -3.38 -2.46 5.99
N THR A 220 -3.87 -2.31 7.23
CA THR A 220 -3.44 -1.19 8.12
C THR A 220 -1.97 -0.77 8.06
N ARG A 221 -1.66 0.54 8.13
CA ARG A 221 -0.29 1.08 8.38
C ARG A 221 0.52 0.28 9.41
N LYS A 222 -0.13 -0.30 10.44
CA LYS A 222 0.46 -1.24 11.42
C LYS A 222 0.82 -2.62 10.86
N ALA A 223 0.01 -3.12 9.95
CA ALA A 223 0.12 -4.37 9.22
C ALA A 223 1.26 -4.34 8.19
N ILE A 224 1.41 -3.24 7.44
CA ILE A 224 2.57 -3.03 6.56
C ILE A 224 3.87 -2.92 7.38
N ILE A 225 3.90 -2.12 8.45
CA ILE A 225 5.05 -2.07 9.38
C ILE A 225 5.35 -3.45 10.00
N LYS A 226 4.33 -4.26 10.30
CA LYS A 226 4.48 -5.61 10.87
C LYS A 226 4.94 -6.64 9.83
N ALA A 227 4.39 -6.62 8.62
CA ALA A 227 4.78 -7.45 7.49
C ALA A 227 6.22 -7.14 7.06
N VAL A 228 6.65 -5.88 7.15
CA VAL A 228 8.03 -5.43 6.90
C VAL A 228 8.96 -5.83 8.02
N ALA A 229 8.49 -5.77 9.26
CA ALA A 229 9.17 -6.35 10.41
C ALA A 229 9.13 -7.89 10.39
N GLU A 230 8.32 -8.53 9.54
CA GLU A 230 8.22 -9.98 9.34
C GLU A 230 9.05 -10.46 8.14
N GLU A 231 9.14 -9.68 7.08
CA GLU A 231 9.98 -9.90 5.90
C GLU A 231 11.45 -9.59 6.24
N LYS A 232 11.72 -8.57 7.09
CA LYS A 232 13.03 -8.41 7.75
C LYS A 232 13.40 -9.57 8.70
N LYS A 233 12.48 -10.47 9.05
CA LYS A 233 12.84 -11.69 9.84
C LYS A 233 13.46 -12.79 8.99
N GLN A 234 13.45 -12.71 7.66
CA GLN A 234 14.05 -13.75 6.82
C GLN A 234 15.39 -13.38 6.19
N VAL A 235 15.91 -12.17 6.41
CA VAL A 235 17.13 -11.73 5.72
C VAL A 235 18.43 -11.95 6.52
N ASN A 236 18.37 -12.29 7.82
CA ASN A 236 19.58 -12.56 8.63
C ASN A 236 19.62 -13.97 9.29
N GLY A 237 18.76 -14.91 8.87
CA GLY A 237 18.74 -16.26 9.44
C GLY A 237 18.26 -16.34 10.90
N LEU A 238 17.55 -15.32 11.38
CA LEU A 238 17.08 -15.20 12.77
C LEU A 238 15.55 -15.15 12.88
N THR A 239 14.95 -15.97 13.74
CA THR A 239 13.49 -16.06 13.91
C THR A 239 12.85 -14.79 14.54
N SER A 240 11.52 -14.74 14.58
CA SER A 240 10.75 -13.68 15.27
C SER A 240 11.16 -13.49 16.74
N ALA A 241 11.38 -14.61 17.42
CA ALA A 241 11.69 -14.66 18.84
C ALA A 241 13.14 -14.24 19.12
N GLU A 242 14.06 -14.63 18.24
CA GLU A 242 15.47 -14.24 18.29
C GLU A 242 15.64 -12.72 18.12
N HIS A 243 14.97 -12.12 17.14
CA HIS A 243 14.93 -10.66 17.00
C HIS A 243 14.28 -9.96 18.20
N ALA A 244 13.21 -10.54 18.76
CA ALA A 244 12.57 -10.00 19.96
C ALA A 244 13.52 -10.05 21.16
N PHE A 245 14.29 -11.13 21.30
CA PHE A 245 15.29 -11.30 22.34
C PHE A 245 16.39 -10.25 22.21
N CYS A 246 17.01 -10.07 21.04
CA CYS A 246 18.04 -9.04 20.83
C CYS A 246 17.57 -7.65 21.23
N ARG A 247 16.35 -7.27 20.84
CA ARG A 247 15.78 -5.96 21.20
C ARG A 247 15.57 -5.81 22.70
N ALA A 248 14.96 -6.82 23.34
CA ALA A 248 14.75 -6.81 24.79
C ALA A 248 16.09 -6.74 25.54
N TRP A 249 17.09 -7.50 25.08
CA TRP A 249 18.43 -7.52 25.65
C TRP A 249 19.13 -6.15 25.55
N HIS A 250 19.14 -5.53 24.36
CA HIS A 250 19.73 -4.19 24.18
C HIS A 250 18.99 -3.11 24.96
N LYS A 251 17.65 -3.19 25.05
CA LYS A 251 16.84 -2.28 25.86
C LYS A 251 17.21 -2.37 27.34
N VAL A 252 17.32 -3.59 27.89
CA VAL A 252 17.70 -3.80 29.29
C VAL A 252 19.15 -3.37 29.53
N LYS A 253 20.07 -3.65 28.60
CA LYS A 253 21.46 -3.18 28.67
C LYS A 253 21.53 -1.65 28.67
N GLY A 254 20.83 -0.99 27.75
CA GLY A 254 20.78 0.47 27.67
C GLY A 254 20.21 1.11 28.94
N LEU A 255 19.18 0.51 29.53
CA LEU A 255 18.65 0.93 30.83
C LEU A 255 19.68 0.76 31.95
N ALA A 256 20.42 -0.36 31.98
CA ALA A 256 21.47 -0.58 32.97
C ALA A 256 22.60 0.47 32.84
N VAL A 257 23.02 0.79 31.61
CA VAL A 257 23.98 1.88 31.33
C VAL A 257 23.44 3.22 31.83
N ALA A 258 22.21 3.59 31.44
CA ALA A 258 21.61 4.87 31.80
C ALA A 258 21.39 5.04 33.32
N LYS A 259 21.23 3.93 34.05
CA LYS A 259 21.05 3.92 35.51
C LYS A 259 22.35 3.67 36.29
N GLY A 260 23.49 3.55 35.61
CA GLY A 260 24.78 3.23 36.25
C GLY A 260 24.80 1.87 36.94
N TRP A 261 23.95 0.94 36.50
CA TRP A 261 23.90 -0.40 37.08
C TRP A 261 25.02 -1.28 36.53
N PRO A 262 25.54 -2.25 37.32
CA PRO A 262 26.50 -3.22 36.84
C PRO A 262 25.97 -3.97 35.61
N LEU A 263 26.80 -4.07 34.56
CA LEU A 263 26.48 -4.77 33.31
C LEU A 263 26.70 -6.28 33.47
N ASP A 264 25.73 -6.93 34.10
CA ASP A 264 25.67 -8.39 34.26
C ASP A 264 24.83 -9.01 33.14
N ASN A 265 25.51 -9.66 32.18
CA ASN A 265 24.86 -10.23 31.00
C ASN A 265 23.81 -11.29 31.35
N SER A 266 24.00 -12.08 32.42
CA SER A 266 23.03 -13.09 32.84
C SER A 266 21.78 -12.46 33.46
N LYS A 267 21.91 -11.32 34.16
CA LYS A 267 20.75 -10.53 34.62
C LYS A 267 20.03 -9.85 33.47
N ILE A 268 20.76 -9.41 32.44
CA ILE A 268 20.18 -8.84 31.23
C ILE A 268 19.39 -9.92 30.46
N ASP A 269 19.98 -11.11 30.29
CA ASP A 269 19.35 -12.30 29.70
C ASP A 269 18.04 -12.67 30.43
N PHE A 270 18.08 -12.71 31.76
CA PHE A 270 16.92 -12.98 32.60
C PHE A 270 15.77 -11.99 32.37
N ARG A 271 16.07 -10.69 32.39
CA ARG A 271 15.07 -9.62 32.17
C ARG A 271 14.52 -9.65 30.75
N ALA A 272 15.36 -9.95 29.75
CA ALA A 272 14.93 -10.14 28.37
C ALA A 272 13.98 -11.34 28.25
N CYS A 273 14.30 -12.48 28.86
CA CYS A 273 13.42 -13.66 28.89
C CYS A 273 12.06 -13.33 29.51
N LYS A 274 12.05 -12.64 30.65
CA LYS A 274 10.83 -12.22 31.36
C LYS A 274 9.92 -11.34 30.50
N GLU A 275 10.49 -10.42 29.73
CA GLU A 275 9.75 -9.58 28.77
C GLU A 275 9.14 -10.43 27.63
N LEU A 276 9.89 -11.41 27.11
CA LEU A 276 9.45 -12.27 26.01
C LEU A 276 8.34 -13.26 26.41
N LEU A 277 8.35 -13.75 27.64
CA LEU A 277 7.37 -14.72 28.15
C LEU A 277 5.94 -14.17 28.22
N GLY A 278 5.74 -12.86 28.10
CA GLY A 278 4.42 -12.27 27.91
C GLY A 278 3.82 -12.50 26.52
N ARG A 279 4.61 -13.01 25.55
CA ARG A 279 4.23 -13.12 24.13
C ARG A 279 4.63 -14.43 23.47
N TYR A 280 5.58 -15.17 24.03
CA TYR A 280 6.14 -16.40 23.44
C TYR A 280 6.16 -17.55 24.45
N ARG A 281 6.04 -18.79 23.95
CA ARG A 281 6.15 -20.03 24.75
C ARG A 281 7.58 -20.22 25.27
N LYS A 282 7.73 -20.89 26.41
CA LYS A 282 9.02 -21.10 27.09
C LYS A 282 10.08 -21.71 26.18
N GLU A 283 9.71 -22.68 25.37
CA GLU A 283 10.60 -23.41 24.45
C GLU A 283 11.16 -22.48 23.38
N ILE A 284 10.34 -21.56 22.88
CA ILE A 284 10.73 -20.55 21.88
C ILE A 284 11.69 -19.52 22.50
N VAL A 285 11.45 -19.12 23.76
CA VAL A 285 12.33 -18.20 24.49
C VAL A 285 13.68 -18.87 24.81
N LYS A 286 13.68 -20.15 25.20
CA LYS A 286 14.90 -20.95 25.42
C LYS A 286 15.74 -21.01 24.14
N ALA A 287 15.14 -21.34 23.01
CA ALA A 287 15.83 -21.40 21.72
C ALA A 287 16.42 -20.04 21.32
N ALA A 288 15.67 -18.95 21.49
CA ALA A 288 16.13 -17.60 21.18
C ALA A 288 17.32 -17.18 22.07
N LEU A 289 17.21 -17.40 23.39
CA LEU A 289 18.29 -17.12 24.35
C LEU A 289 19.60 -17.80 23.94
N VAL A 290 19.55 -19.11 23.63
CA VAL A 290 20.73 -19.88 23.21
C VAL A 290 21.31 -19.35 21.91
N LYS A 291 20.45 -18.98 20.95
CA LYS A 291 20.89 -18.59 19.61
C LYS A 291 21.53 -17.20 19.54
N VAL A 292 21.05 -16.25 20.34
CA VAL A 292 21.38 -14.83 20.12
C VAL A 292 21.95 -14.07 21.31
N SER A 293 21.99 -14.69 22.50
CA SER A 293 22.54 -13.98 23.65
C SER A 293 24.05 -13.73 23.47
N PRO A 294 24.53 -12.50 23.70
CA PRO A 294 25.92 -12.15 23.44
C PRO A 294 26.92 -13.02 24.23
N SER A 295 27.88 -13.60 23.50
CA SER A 295 28.96 -14.44 24.04
C SER A 295 28.47 -15.54 24.98
N ILE A 296 27.28 -16.11 24.73
CA ILE A 296 26.69 -17.10 25.63
C ILE A 296 27.56 -18.35 25.77
N GLU A 297 28.21 -18.78 24.69
CA GLU A 297 29.11 -19.93 24.63
C GLU A 297 30.37 -19.74 25.47
N THR A 298 30.85 -18.49 25.62
CA THR A 298 32.01 -18.19 26.46
C THR A 298 31.64 -17.95 27.92
N ARG A 299 30.35 -17.74 28.22
CA ARG A 299 29.84 -17.48 29.58
C ARG A 299 29.29 -18.72 30.28
N HIS A 300 28.81 -19.70 29.51
CA HIS A 300 28.12 -20.87 30.04
C HIS A 300 28.53 -22.12 29.25
N SER A 301 29.00 -23.14 29.98
CA SER A 301 29.39 -24.43 29.42
C SER A 301 28.20 -25.30 29.02
N ASP A 302 27.13 -25.30 29.82
CA ASP A 302 25.86 -25.96 29.49
C ASP A 302 24.78 -24.95 29.12
N LEU A 303 24.63 -24.72 27.81
CA LEU A 303 23.66 -23.79 27.27
C LEU A 303 22.22 -24.25 27.47
N LYS A 304 21.97 -25.58 27.51
CA LYS A 304 20.62 -26.12 27.67
C LYS A 304 20.15 -25.94 29.12
N ASP A 305 20.98 -26.28 30.10
CA ASP A 305 20.68 -26.01 31.52
C ASP A 305 20.53 -24.52 31.76
N TYR A 306 21.47 -23.71 31.29
CA TYR A 306 21.42 -22.27 31.48
C TYR A 306 20.13 -21.66 30.92
N ALA A 307 19.72 -22.05 29.71
CA ALA A 307 18.49 -21.57 29.12
C ALA A 307 17.25 -22.06 29.88
N HIS A 308 17.26 -23.31 30.33
CA HIS A 308 16.18 -23.87 31.13
C HIS A 308 15.99 -23.08 32.44
N ARG A 309 17.03 -22.96 33.27
CA ARG A 309 16.92 -22.28 34.57
C ARG A 309 16.57 -20.80 34.43
N THR A 310 17.15 -20.12 33.44
CA THR A 310 16.89 -18.69 33.20
C THR A 310 15.43 -18.44 32.82
N VAL A 311 14.88 -19.24 31.91
CA VAL A 311 13.50 -19.07 31.44
C VAL A 311 12.48 -19.52 32.48
N GLU A 312 12.70 -20.64 33.17
CA GLU A 312 11.77 -21.11 34.22
C GLU A 312 11.70 -20.12 35.39
N ARG A 313 12.85 -19.61 35.85
CA ARG A 313 12.87 -18.60 36.92
C ARG A 313 12.19 -17.30 36.49
N ALA A 314 12.40 -16.87 35.23
CA ALA A 314 11.78 -15.67 34.70
C ALA A 314 10.24 -15.80 34.61
N ASP A 315 9.74 -16.96 34.22
CA ASP A 315 8.30 -17.23 34.16
C ASP A 315 7.66 -17.28 35.55
N GLN A 316 8.32 -17.96 36.51
CA GLN A 316 7.87 -17.99 37.90
C GLN A 316 7.76 -16.59 38.50
N GLU A 317 8.79 -15.75 38.33
CA GLU A 317 8.78 -14.38 38.87
C GLU A 317 7.69 -13.53 38.19
N ARG A 318 7.51 -13.67 36.88
CA ARG A 318 6.44 -12.99 36.13
C ARG A 318 5.05 -13.39 36.65
N ILE A 319 4.81 -14.68 36.88
CA ILE A 319 3.54 -15.18 37.43
C ILE A 319 3.30 -14.62 38.83
N GLN A 320 4.33 -14.57 39.68
CA GLN A 320 4.24 -14.01 41.03
C GLN A 320 3.91 -12.52 41.02
N GLU A 321 4.52 -11.73 40.13
CA GLU A 321 4.23 -10.29 39.97
C GLU A 321 2.80 -10.04 39.48
N GLN A 322 2.33 -10.84 38.52
CA GLN A 322 0.95 -10.77 38.03
C GLN A 322 -0.06 -11.10 39.13
N ALA A 323 0.22 -12.12 39.94
CA ALA A 323 -0.60 -12.48 41.09
C ALA A 323 -0.63 -11.36 42.16
N LYS A 324 0.51 -10.73 42.47
CA LYS A 324 0.61 -9.59 43.40
C LYS A 324 -0.16 -8.37 42.89
N SER A 325 -0.01 -8.01 41.63
CA SER A 325 -0.73 -6.89 40.99
C SER A 325 -2.25 -7.12 40.99
N LYS A 326 -2.71 -8.35 40.73
CA LYS A 326 -4.13 -8.72 40.77
C LYS A 326 -4.70 -8.66 42.19
N LYS A 327 -3.91 -9.01 43.22
CA LYS A 327 -4.29 -8.91 44.64
C LYS A 327 -4.41 -7.44 45.10
N GLN A 328 -3.47 -6.57 44.71
CA GLN A 328 -3.53 -5.13 44.99
C GLN A 328 -4.76 -4.46 44.34
N ARG A 329 -5.06 -4.80 43.08
CA ARG A 329 -6.23 -4.27 42.37
C ARG A 329 -7.57 -4.71 42.99
N ARG A 330 -7.65 -5.92 43.56
CA ARG A 330 -8.85 -6.39 44.28
C ARG A 330 -9.00 -5.75 45.67
N GLY A 331 -7.89 -5.44 46.35
CA GLY A 331 -7.90 -4.74 47.64
C GLY A 331 -8.39 -3.28 47.55
N MET A 332 -8.01 -2.56 46.49
CA MET A 332 -8.48 -1.18 46.25
C MET A 332 -9.97 -1.08 45.87
N SER A 333 -10.61 -2.18 45.44
CA SER A 333 -12.04 -2.20 45.11
C SER A 333 -12.96 -2.44 46.32
N MET A 334 -12.41 -2.87 47.46
CA MET A 334 -13.18 -3.24 48.67
C MET A 334 -13.09 -2.21 49.80
N GLY A 335 -12.25 -1.17 49.65
CA GLY A 335 -12.05 -0.11 50.65
C GLY A 335 -12.83 1.19 50.37
N GLY A 336 -13.78 1.17 49.44
CA GLY A 336 -14.62 2.31 49.08
C GLY A 336 -16.10 1.97 49.28
N ARG A 337 -16.51 1.77 50.54
CA ARG A 337 -17.90 1.91 50.99
C ARG A 337 -17.88 2.55 52.37
#